data_AF-A0AB35HT32-F1
#
_entry.id   AF-A0AB35HT32-F1
#
_cell.length_a   1.000
_cell.length_b   1.000
_cell.length_c   1.000
_cell.angle_alpha   90.00
_cell.angle_beta   90.00
_cell.angle_gamma   90.00
#
_symmetry.space_group_name_H-M   'P 1'
#
loop_
_entity.id
_entity.type
_entity.pdbx_description
1 polymer ?
#
loop_
_entity_poly.entity_id
_entity_poly.type
_entity_poly.pdbx_seq_one_letter_code
_entity_poly.pdbx_strand_id
1 'polypeptide(L)'
;MLREKDFSARCRVCALIATILLSACGGGGGGGSHSGGDKVVCETSDAIVPPDGCGRLLVGFTDLDGDFVRYQVAITSLRVLRANGTGIELLEKDNTVDLVQYKGLAELVTAATLPVDVYVGVEITLDYTDADIRVDVDGAAEKVEVRYPDGRRVRELKLTLDLDPDNRPLARPVPPPLLLLDFSLTASHIVDTRETPPLVEIYPVITAEANPPPPQKFRLRGPLLDVDQRQLSYRIALRPFYLSRGRQGGVEIFVDGNTEWEIDGEVFFSTNGLAALEEQPADTATLAFGHFDSDRHRFTASVVYVGSSVPGEVQEALHGHVLAREGNLLTLIDTRLIRTDGSVLYEDERQLLLPVDTRVIRPGFFTAQRTSAAVSVGQRITALGLWKDAQWLNAAEVRLLPTALDATVNRASEKTLDVTTLAFGNRDSLLFDYAGTGREEADDADPFNYLVDIQSLEPRKWAKYAPLRIFGYVAAYGSAPPDFDAVAVEDFTERGAQLMVTWAGDGSTQALLSLDANGLRPNLAAGILGSDFYIRRGAVFTNLLDLNRAILLQPVLEHGLYAIVAGDLIRLYSDFGAFAVDLDRYIVGGAAVKILHAEGGYRSGAVVMSVNQLEVVLGNID
;
A
#
# COMPACT_ATOMS: atom_id res chain seq x y z
N MET A 1 -60.11 -2.05 -9.53
CA MET A 1 -61.20 -1.14 -9.92
C MET A 1 -61.17 0.03 -8.94
N LEU A 2 -60.69 1.19 -9.41
CA LEU A 2 -60.94 2.58 -8.99
C LEU A 2 -61.49 2.78 -7.55
N ARG A 3 -60.95 3.64 -6.67
CA ARG A 3 -60.64 5.04 -6.92
C ARG A 3 -60.15 5.72 -5.62
N GLU A 4 -59.23 6.70 -5.78
CA GLU A 4 -59.17 8.04 -5.12
C GLU A 4 -59.12 8.15 -3.57
N LYS A 5 -58.53 9.15 -2.92
CA LYS A 5 -57.53 10.22 -3.14
C LYS A 5 -57.65 11.13 -1.88
N ASP A 6 -56.68 12.05 -1.74
CA ASP A 6 -56.70 13.30 -0.95
C ASP A 6 -56.21 13.23 0.50
N PHE A 7 -55.12 13.87 0.95
CA PHE A 7 -54.45 15.17 0.70
C PHE A 7 -54.98 16.33 1.59
N SER A 8 -54.05 16.90 2.37
CA SER A 8 -53.99 18.24 3.02
C SER A 8 -53.58 18.11 4.50
N ALA A 9 -52.44 18.63 4.99
CA ALA A 9 -51.75 19.91 4.88
C ALA A 9 -52.36 21.05 5.74
N ARG A 10 -51.45 21.76 6.43
CA ARG A 10 -51.54 23.11 7.04
C ARG A 10 -52.02 23.17 8.50
N CYS A 11 -51.55 24.07 9.37
CA CYS A 11 -50.43 25.01 9.41
C CYS A 11 -50.49 25.68 10.81
N ARG A 12 -49.32 25.94 11.42
CA ARG A 12 -48.93 27.04 12.32
C ARG A 12 -50.01 27.76 13.17
N VAL A 13 -49.75 27.90 14.49
CA VAL A 13 -49.67 29.20 15.18
C VAL A 13 -48.70 29.11 16.37
N CYS A 14 -47.70 30.00 16.37
CA CYS A 14 -46.86 30.34 17.52
C CYS A 14 -47.62 31.26 18.50
N ALA A 15 -47.43 31.09 19.80
CA ALA A 15 -47.52 32.21 20.75
C ALA A 15 -46.67 31.92 22.00
N LEU A 16 -45.50 32.57 22.00
CA LEU A 16 -44.66 32.83 23.16
C LEU A 16 -45.31 34.00 23.92
N ILE A 17 -45.43 33.95 25.26
CA ILE A 17 -45.35 35.12 26.15
C ILE A 17 -44.92 34.64 27.54
N ALA A 18 -43.85 35.26 28.01
CA ALA A 18 -43.20 35.08 29.29
C ALA A 18 -43.87 35.90 30.42
N THR A 19 -43.38 35.65 31.65
CA THR A 19 -43.24 36.54 32.83
C THR A 19 -44.21 36.28 34.00
N ILE A 20 -43.87 36.32 35.31
CA ILE A 20 -42.64 36.56 36.10
C ILE A 20 -42.94 36.25 37.59
N LEU A 21 -41.96 35.67 38.31
CA LEU A 21 -41.56 35.83 39.73
C LEU A 21 -42.37 35.32 40.97
N LEU A 22 -41.62 34.55 41.79
CA LEU A 22 -41.38 34.61 43.26
C LEU A 22 -42.59 34.43 44.20
N SER A 23 -42.60 33.60 45.24
CA SER A 23 -41.58 33.08 46.18
C SER A 23 -42.25 31.92 46.98
N ALA A 24 -41.53 30.92 47.48
CA ALA A 24 -41.21 30.83 48.91
C ALA A 24 -40.30 29.63 49.22
N CYS A 25 -39.52 29.85 50.27
CA CYS A 25 -38.47 29.04 50.86
C CYS A 25 -38.96 27.74 51.53
N GLY A 26 -38.13 26.69 51.51
CA GLY A 26 -38.31 25.49 52.33
C GLY A 26 -37.35 24.35 51.95
N GLY A 27 -36.15 24.35 52.51
CA GLY A 27 -35.22 23.19 52.46
C GLY A 27 -35.74 22.00 53.26
N GLY A 28 -35.19 20.79 53.21
CA GLY A 28 -34.12 20.18 52.43
C GLY A 28 -34.11 18.68 52.81
N GLY A 29 -33.52 17.82 51.99
CA GLY A 29 -33.25 16.43 52.38
C GLY A 29 -33.40 15.38 51.28
N GLY A 30 -32.28 15.06 50.62
CA GLY A 30 -31.85 13.68 50.40
C GLY A 30 -32.51 12.83 49.31
N GLY A 31 -31.71 12.52 48.29
CA GLY A 31 -31.58 11.15 47.80
C GLY A 31 -32.29 10.83 46.49
N GLY A 32 -31.50 10.76 45.41
CA GLY A 32 -31.91 10.07 44.19
C GLY A 32 -31.61 10.79 42.88
N SER A 33 -30.43 11.42 42.74
CA SER A 33 -29.91 11.65 41.38
C SER A 33 -29.61 10.29 40.78
N HIS A 34 -30.53 9.81 39.94
CA HIS A 34 -30.22 8.82 38.93
C HIS A 34 -29.18 9.47 38.01
N SER A 35 -27.90 9.22 38.27
CA SER A 35 -26.88 9.33 37.25
C SER A 35 -27.19 8.27 36.20
N GLY A 36 -28.10 8.59 35.28
CA GLY A 36 -28.03 8.00 33.95
C GLY A 36 -26.68 8.44 33.41
N GLY A 37 -25.67 7.57 33.52
CA GLY A 37 -24.40 7.79 32.88
C GLY A 37 -24.71 7.93 31.39
N ASP A 38 -24.50 9.14 30.87
CA ASP A 38 -24.55 9.36 29.44
C ASP A 38 -23.61 8.33 28.82
N LYS A 39 -24.14 7.45 27.96
CA LYS A 39 -23.29 6.50 27.26
C LYS A 39 -22.32 7.34 26.45
N VAL A 40 -21.02 7.23 26.76
CA VAL A 40 -19.98 7.90 25.97
C VAL A 40 -20.11 7.40 24.53
N VAL A 41 -20.49 8.30 23.63
CA VAL A 41 -20.56 8.04 22.20
C VAL A 41 -19.22 8.46 21.59
N CYS A 42 -18.46 7.47 21.11
CA CYS A 42 -17.24 7.72 20.38
C CYS A 42 -17.53 7.62 18.89
N GLU A 43 -17.68 8.78 18.26
CA GLU A 43 -17.85 8.90 16.81
C GLU A 43 -16.57 9.52 16.22
N THR A 44 -16.09 8.93 15.13
CA THR A 44 -14.94 9.47 14.39
C THR A 44 -15.25 10.89 13.93
N SER A 45 -14.31 11.80 14.20
CA SER A 45 -14.44 13.22 13.86
C SER A 45 -13.08 13.87 13.63
N ASP A 46 -13.09 15.12 13.19
CA ASP A 46 -11.88 15.93 13.02
C ASP A 46 -11.45 16.67 14.30
N ALA A 47 -12.04 16.34 15.45
CA ALA A 47 -11.66 16.94 16.72
C ALA A 47 -10.21 16.58 17.07
N ILE A 48 -9.46 17.54 17.60
CA ILE A 48 -8.08 17.32 18.08
C ILE A 48 -8.10 16.35 19.26
N VAL A 49 -9.01 16.62 20.21
CA VAL A 49 -9.15 15.85 21.45
C VAL A 49 -10.47 15.08 21.38
N PRO A 50 -10.44 13.74 21.51
CA PRO A 50 -11.66 12.95 21.55
C PRO A 50 -12.42 13.18 22.88
N PRO A 51 -13.72 12.88 22.95
CA PRO A 51 -14.50 12.98 24.20
C PRO A 51 -13.93 12.14 25.35
N ASP A 52 -14.24 12.50 26.60
CA ASP A 52 -13.83 11.73 27.78
C ASP A 52 -14.31 10.27 27.67
N GLY A 53 -13.39 9.32 27.80
CA GLY A 53 -13.66 7.89 27.62
C GLY A 53 -13.45 7.36 26.19
N CYS A 54 -13.17 8.25 25.23
CA CYS A 54 -12.77 7.90 23.87
C CYS A 54 -11.25 8.08 23.67
N GLY A 55 -10.67 7.19 22.88
CA GLY A 55 -9.31 7.29 22.36
C GLY A 55 -9.32 7.36 20.84
N ARG A 56 -8.13 7.30 20.27
CA ARG A 56 -7.89 7.27 18.82
C ARG A 56 -7.11 6.03 18.42
N LEU A 57 -7.37 5.51 17.23
CA LEU A 57 -6.61 4.45 16.57
C LEU A 57 -6.38 4.87 15.12
N LEU A 58 -5.12 4.94 14.73
CA LEU A 58 -4.74 5.11 13.33
C LEU A 58 -4.75 3.73 12.67
N VAL A 59 -5.34 3.61 11.49
CA VAL A 59 -5.26 2.39 10.68
C VAL A 59 -4.72 2.74 9.30
N GLY A 60 -3.64 2.07 8.91
CA GLY A 60 -3.05 2.18 7.58
C GLY A 60 -3.14 0.86 6.84
N PHE A 61 -3.17 0.92 5.50
CA PHE A 61 -3.05 -0.25 4.63
C PHE A 61 -1.74 -0.18 3.85
N THR A 62 -1.13 -1.33 3.66
CA THR A 62 -0.05 -1.54 2.71
C THR A 62 -0.24 -2.87 2.01
N ASP A 63 0.66 -3.17 1.10
CA ASP A 63 0.66 -4.35 0.26
C ASP A 63 2.07 -4.92 0.17
N LEU A 64 2.14 -6.24 0.20
CA LEU A 64 3.34 -7.03 -0.03
C LEU A 64 3.39 -7.48 -1.49
N ASP A 65 4.60 -7.52 -2.07
CA ASP A 65 4.83 -7.88 -3.48
C ASP A 65 3.94 -9.06 -3.95
N GLY A 66 3.37 -8.95 -5.15
CA GLY A 66 2.56 -9.99 -5.80
C GLY A 66 2.68 -9.94 -7.33
N ASP A 67 2.12 -10.96 -8.00
CA ASP A 67 2.20 -11.13 -9.46
C ASP A 67 1.13 -10.35 -10.25
N PHE A 68 0.48 -9.39 -9.59
CA PHE A 68 -0.59 -8.59 -10.16
C PHE A 68 -0.05 -7.26 -10.69
N VAL A 69 -0.48 -6.88 -11.89
CA VAL A 69 -0.27 -5.51 -12.41
C VAL A 69 -1.37 -4.56 -11.94
N ARG A 70 -2.51 -5.11 -11.52
CA ARG A 70 -3.63 -4.39 -10.92
C ARG A 70 -4.42 -5.29 -9.98
N TYR A 71 -4.77 -4.78 -8.81
CA TYR A 71 -5.64 -5.47 -7.87
C TYR A 71 -6.66 -4.50 -7.29
N GLN A 72 -7.67 -4.15 -8.10
CA GLN A 72 -8.73 -3.24 -7.66
C GLN A 72 -9.90 -4.00 -7.04
N VAL A 73 -10.20 -3.72 -5.77
CA VAL A 73 -11.30 -4.31 -5.00
C VAL A 73 -11.96 -3.25 -4.11
N ALA A 74 -13.23 -3.45 -3.74
CA ALA A 74 -13.91 -2.59 -2.79
C ALA A 74 -13.80 -3.15 -1.36
N ILE A 75 -13.46 -2.29 -0.40
CA ILE A 75 -13.49 -2.57 1.03
C ILE A 75 -14.78 -1.95 1.58
N THR A 76 -15.74 -2.78 1.93
CA THR A 76 -17.10 -2.36 2.33
C THR A 76 -17.30 -2.31 3.85
N SER A 77 -16.44 -2.99 4.60
CA SER A 77 -16.43 -2.91 6.08
C SER A 77 -15.02 -3.14 6.61
N LEU A 78 -14.67 -2.38 7.64
CA LEU A 78 -13.48 -2.60 8.46
C LEU A 78 -13.87 -2.36 9.92
N ARG A 79 -13.77 -3.40 10.74
CA ARG A 79 -14.18 -3.36 12.14
C ARG A 79 -13.04 -3.77 13.04
N VAL A 80 -12.90 -3.10 14.18
CA VAL A 80 -12.05 -3.61 15.28
C VAL A 80 -12.90 -4.28 16.33
N LEU A 81 -12.41 -5.40 16.85
CA LEU A 81 -13.11 -6.26 17.79
C LEU A 81 -12.57 -6.07 19.21
N ARG A 82 -13.47 -5.93 20.17
CA ARG A 82 -13.15 -6.04 21.60
C ARG A 82 -13.08 -7.50 22.03
N ALA A 83 -12.47 -7.75 23.19
CA ALA A 83 -12.41 -9.08 23.80
C ALA A 83 -13.78 -9.76 24.01
N ASN A 84 -14.87 -8.99 24.11
CA ASN A 84 -16.23 -9.52 24.24
C ASN A 84 -16.92 -9.82 22.89
N GLY A 85 -16.21 -9.71 21.76
CA GLY A 85 -16.72 -9.91 20.40
C GLY A 85 -17.48 -8.70 19.82
N THR A 86 -17.59 -7.59 20.54
CA THR A 86 -18.23 -6.38 20.00
C THR A 86 -17.33 -5.74 18.96
N GLY A 87 -17.81 -5.66 17.71
CA GLY A 87 -17.12 -4.95 16.63
C GLY A 87 -17.56 -3.49 16.49
N ILE A 88 -16.61 -2.61 16.20
CA ILE A 88 -16.81 -1.17 15.93
C ILE A 88 -16.39 -0.90 14.49
N GLU A 89 -17.33 -0.40 13.67
CA GLU A 89 -17.05 -0.01 12.28
C GLU A 89 -16.14 1.22 12.24
N LEU A 90 -15.12 1.17 11.38
CA LEU A 90 -14.11 2.21 11.24
C LEU A 90 -14.24 3.01 9.95
N LEU A 91 -15.00 2.50 8.96
CA LEU A 91 -15.22 3.16 7.69
C LEU A 91 -16.65 3.71 7.61
N GLU A 92 -16.78 4.98 7.23
CA GLU A 92 -18.09 5.58 7.00
C GLU A 92 -18.78 5.11 5.70
N LYS A 93 -18.01 4.54 4.77
CA LYS A 93 -18.44 4.16 3.43
C LYS A 93 -17.44 3.21 2.78
N ASP A 94 -17.87 2.59 1.69
CA ASP A 94 -17.04 1.73 0.85
C ASP A 94 -15.83 2.49 0.28
N ASN A 95 -14.71 1.78 0.19
CA ASN A 95 -13.47 2.27 -0.36
C ASN A 95 -13.01 1.34 -1.48
N THR A 96 -13.03 1.81 -2.72
CA THR A 96 -12.35 1.12 -3.82
C THR A 96 -10.86 1.43 -3.76
N VAL A 97 -10.05 0.39 -3.61
CA VAL A 97 -8.59 0.48 -3.51
C VAL A 97 -7.98 -0.40 -4.60
N ASP A 98 -6.84 0.03 -5.12
CA ASP A 98 -5.97 -0.78 -5.97
C ASP A 98 -4.70 -1.10 -5.17
N LEU A 99 -4.62 -2.31 -4.64
CA LEU A 99 -3.65 -2.71 -3.61
C LEU A 99 -2.20 -2.66 -4.11
N VAL A 100 -1.99 -2.97 -5.40
CA VAL A 100 -0.65 -2.96 -6.06
C VAL A 100 0.03 -1.59 -5.95
N GLN A 101 -0.73 -0.50 -5.75
CA GLN A 101 -0.19 0.85 -5.61
C GLN A 101 0.51 1.11 -4.27
N TYR A 102 0.30 0.24 -3.30
CA TYR A 102 0.77 0.35 -1.93
C TYR A 102 1.95 -0.59 -1.62
N LYS A 103 2.52 -1.18 -2.67
CA LYS A 103 3.83 -1.84 -2.62
C LYS A 103 4.91 -0.84 -2.18
N GLY A 104 5.49 -1.08 -1.00
CA GLY A 104 6.49 -0.18 -0.39
C GLY A 104 5.94 1.20 0.01
N LEU A 105 4.63 1.37 0.10
CA LEU A 105 3.94 2.60 0.48
C LEU A 105 2.70 2.28 1.32
N ALA A 106 2.59 2.81 2.53
CA ALA A 106 1.35 2.74 3.29
C ALA A 106 0.44 3.93 2.99
N GLU A 107 -0.86 3.69 2.96
CA GLU A 107 -1.90 4.72 3.02
C GLU A 107 -2.50 4.75 4.42
N LEU A 108 -2.58 5.92 5.05
CA LEU A 108 -3.39 6.06 6.26
C LEU A 108 -4.87 6.14 5.85
N VAL A 109 -5.69 5.21 6.34
CA VAL A 109 -7.08 5.02 5.89
C VAL A 109 -8.08 5.66 6.84
N THR A 110 -7.85 5.54 8.14
CA THR A 110 -8.73 6.14 9.15
C THR A 110 -7.96 6.52 10.40
N ALA A 111 -8.41 7.59 11.05
CA ALA A 111 -7.95 8.04 12.34
C ALA A 111 -9.14 8.03 13.30
N ALA A 112 -9.62 6.81 13.55
CA ALA A 112 -10.89 6.53 14.18
C ALA A 112 -10.95 7.01 15.63
N THR A 113 -12.12 7.49 16.05
CA THR A 113 -12.43 7.77 17.46
C THR A 113 -13.30 6.65 18.00
N LEU A 114 -12.80 5.97 19.03
CA LEU A 114 -13.38 4.74 19.57
C LEU A 114 -13.16 4.68 21.09
N PRO A 115 -13.95 3.93 21.85
CA PRO A 115 -13.77 3.87 23.30
C PRO A 115 -12.37 3.38 23.69
N VAL A 116 -11.83 3.91 24.79
CA VAL A 116 -10.52 3.44 25.29
C VAL A 116 -10.62 1.98 25.68
N ASP A 117 -10.00 1.10 24.90
CA ASP A 117 -10.02 -0.34 25.08
C ASP A 117 -8.84 -1.01 24.36
N VAL A 118 -8.52 -2.24 24.75
CA VAL A 118 -7.59 -3.12 24.01
C VAL A 118 -8.40 -3.90 22.99
N TYR A 119 -8.03 -3.74 21.72
CA TYR A 119 -8.71 -4.42 20.61
C TYR A 119 -7.98 -5.71 20.27
N VAL A 120 -8.72 -6.80 20.17
CA VAL A 120 -8.18 -8.16 20.06
C VAL A 120 -8.27 -8.74 18.65
N GLY A 121 -9.00 -8.07 17.75
CA GLY A 121 -9.25 -8.59 16.41
C GLY A 121 -9.65 -7.50 15.42
N VAL A 122 -9.66 -7.86 14.15
CA VAL A 122 -10.15 -7.05 13.03
C VAL A 122 -11.10 -7.91 12.19
N GLU A 123 -12.24 -7.36 11.77
CA GLU A 123 -13.02 -7.94 10.67
C GLU A 123 -12.90 -7.03 9.45
N ILE A 124 -12.71 -7.61 8.27
CA ILE A 124 -12.71 -6.87 7.01
C ILE A 124 -13.61 -7.58 5.99
N THR A 125 -14.38 -6.79 5.25
CA THR A 125 -15.20 -7.29 4.15
C THR A 125 -14.75 -6.67 2.84
N LEU A 126 -14.46 -7.53 1.86
CA LEU A 126 -14.08 -7.19 0.50
C LEU A 126 -15.20 -7.58 -0.47
N ASP A 127 -15.57 -6.67 -1.36
CA ASP A 127 -16.52 -6.91 -2.45
C ASP A 127 -15.77 -7.02 -3.79
N TYR A 128 -15.91 -8.19 -4.41
CA TYR A 128 -15.31 -8.58 -5.68
C TYR A 128 -16.27 -8.42 -6.87
N THR A 129 -17.50 -7.95 -6.66
CA THR A 129 -18.54 -7.87 -7.70
C THR A 129 -18.08 -7.07 -8.91
N ASP A 130 -17.45 -5.91 -8.65
CA ASP A 130 -16.91 -5.00 -9.67
C ASP A 130 -15.37 -4.95 -9.67
N ALA A 131 -14.71 -5.99 -9.14
CA ALA A 131 -13.25 -6.04 -9.10
C ALA A 131 -12.62 -6.02 -10.50
N ASP A 132 -11.49 -5.34 -10.61
CA ASP A 132 -10.63 -5.31 -11.79
C ASP A 132 -9.23 -5.77 -11.39
N ILE A 133 -9.03 -7.09 -11.50
CA ILE A 133 -7.79 -7.76 -11.14
C ILE A 133 -7.15 -8.26 -12.42
N ARG A 134 -5.85 -7.99 -12.57
CA ARG A 134 -5.10 -8.27 -13.79
C ARG A 134 -3.70 -8.77 -13.48
N VAL A 135 -3.24 -9.68 -14.33
CA VAL A 135 -1.88 -10.25 -14.29
C VAL A 135 -1.18 -9.97 -15.61
N ASP A 136 0.14 -9.93 -15.59
CA ASP A 136 0.93 -9.85 -16.81
C ASP A 136 0.94 -11.22 -17.50
N VAL A 137 0.48 -11.27 -18.76
CA VAL A 137 0.59 -12.44 -19.64
C VAL A 137 1.32 -12.00 -20.90
N ASP A 138 2.56 -12.47 -21.06
CA ASP A 138 3.41 -12.17 -22.21
C ASP A 138 3.55 -10.66 -22.50
N GLY A 139 3.57 -9.84 -21.46
CA GLY A 139 3.72 -8.39 -21.54
C GLY A 139 2.41 -7.61 -21.65
N ALA A 140 1.24 -8.26 -21.61
CA ALA A 140 -0.07 -7.61 -21.65
C ALA A 140 -0.82 -7.76 -20.32
N ALA A 141 -1.56 -6.73 -19.91
CA ALA A 141 -2.36 -6.75 -18.69
C ALA A 141 -3.72 -7.45 -18.90
N GLU A 142 -3.76 -8.76 -18.64
CA GLU A 142 -4.94 -9.59 -18.86
C GLU A 142 -5.83 -9.69 -17.62
N LYS A 143 -7.15 -9.59 -17.84
CA LYS A 143 -8.14 -9.71 -16.76
C LYS A 143 -8.31 -11.16 -16.33
N VAL A 144 -8.27 -11.39 -15.02
CA VAL A 144 -8.38 -12.74 -14.45
C VAL A 144 -9.82 -13.11 -14.09
N GLU A 145 -10.09 -14.41 -14.04
CA GLU A 145 -11.25 -14.94 -13.31
C GLU A 145 -10.82 -15.37 -11.90
N VAL A 146 -11.43 -14.77 -10.87
CA VAL A 146 -11.16 -15.13 -9.46
C VAL A 146 -12.18 -16.14 -8.95
N ARG A 147 -11.71 -17.24 -8.36
CA ARG A 147 -12.54 -18.31 -7.80
C ARG A 147 -12.05 -18.76 -6.43
N TYR A 148 -12.99 -19.27 -5.64
CA TYR A 148 -12.67 -20.12 -4.50
C TYR A 148 -12.09 -21.47 -4.98
N PRO A 149 -11.40 -22.21 -4.11
CA PRO A 149 -10.83 -23.53 -4.45
C PRO A 149 -11.87 -24.55 -4.93
N ASP A 150 -13.12 -24.42 -4.47
CA ASP A 150 -14.25 -25.26 -4.91
C ASP A 150 -14.82 -24.86 -6.30
N GLY A 151 -14.21 -23.88 -6.97
CA GLY A 151 -14.59 -23.38 -8.28
C GLY A 151 -15.74 -22.36 -8.28
N ARG A 152 -16.29 -21.98 -7.12
CA ARG A 152 -17.29 -20.90 -7.04
C ARG A 152 -16.65 -19.55 -7.31
N ARG A 153 -17.41 -18.65 -7.96
CA ARG A 153 -17.00 -17.25 -8.12
C ARG A 153 -17.00 -16.52 -6.79
N VAL A 154 -16.02 -15.66 -6.60
CA VAL A 154 -15.93 -14.77 -5.44
C VAL A 154 -16.83 -13.55 -5.68
N ARG A 155 -17.64 -13.20 -4.68
CA ARG A 155 -18.52 -12.01 -4.71
C ARG A 155 -18.25 -11.13 -3.51
N GLU A 156 -18.32 -11.73 -2.34
CA GLU A 156 -17.95 -11.11 -1.09
C GLU A 156 -16.97 -12.04 -0.38
N LEU A 157 -16.03 -11.45 0.33
CA LEU A 157 -15.10 -12.13 1.19
C LEU A 157 -15.06 -11.41 2.53
N LYS A 158 -15.42 -12.11 3.60
CA LYS A 158 -15.31 -11.62 4.97
C LYS A 158 -14.17 -12.36 5.66
N LEU A 159 -13.29 -11.61 6.32
CA LEU A 159 -12.15 -12.14 7.05
C LEU A 159 -12.18 -11.67 8.49
N THR A 160 -11.72 -12.53 9.39
CA THR A 160 -11.50 -12.20 10.80
C THR A 160 -10.03 -12.43 11.13
N LEU A 161 -9.35 -11.39 11.57
CA LEU A 161 -7.99 -11.46 12.09
C LEU A 161 -8.07 -11.49 13.63
N ASP A 162 -7.51 -12.53 14.24
CA ASP A 162 -7.22 -12.58 15.67
C ASP A 162 -5.82 -12.03 15.90
N LEU A 163 -5.75 -10.87 16.56
CA LEU A 163 -4.50 -10.17 16.78
C LEU A 163 -3.68 -10.88 17.84
N ASP A 164 -2.38 -10.96 17.57
CA ASP A 164 -1.37 -11.47 18.48
C ASP A 164 -1.59 -10.93 19.91
N PRO A 165 -1.83 -11.79 20.91
CA PRO A 165 -2.04 -11.39 22.30
C PRO A 165 -0.98 -10.46 22.87
N ASP A 166 0.25 -10.57 22.38
CA ASP A 166 1.39 -9.79 22.88
C ASP A 166 1.52 -8.41 22.20
N ASN A 167 0.84 -8.18 21.06
CA ASN A 167 0.97 -6.97 20.23
C ASN A 167 -0.37 -6.31 19.88
N ARG A 168 -1.33 -6.30 20.81
CA ARG A 168 -2.66 -5.71 20.60
C ARG A 168 -2.66 -4.17 20.70
N PRO A 169 -3.32 -3.44 19.79
CA PRO A 169 -3.43 -2.00 19.88
C PRO A 169 -4.38 -1.59 21.01
N LEU A 170 -3.97 -0.56 21.78
CA LEU A 170 -4.79 0.09 22.79
C LEU A 170 -5.16 1.49 22.32
N ALA A 171 -6.44 1.74 22.05
CA ALA A 171 -6.92 3.06 21.65
C ALA A 171 -6.68 4.07 22.78
N ARG A 172 -6.02 5.20 22.47
CA ARG A 172 -5.66 6.24 23.46
C ARG A 172 -5.81 7.64 22.83
N PRO A 173 -6.11 8.70 23.61
CA PRO A 173 -6.32 10.04 23.05
C PRO A 173 -5.09 10.58 22.33
N VAL A 174 -3.95 10.67 23.03
CA VAL A 174 -2.67 11.16 22.48
C VAL A 174 -1.49 10.51 23.22
N PRO A 175 -0.45 10.05 22.50
CA PRO A 175 -0.47 9.86 21.05
C PRO A 175 -1.23 8.57 20.67
N PRO A 176 -1.92 8.54 19.51
CA PRO A 176 -2.67 7.36 19.07
C PRO A 176 -1.71 6.25 18.58
N PRO A 177 -1.99 4.96 18.83
CA PRO A 177 -1.30 3.87 18.14
C PRO A 177 -1.68 3.83 16.66
N LEU A 178 -0.80 3.21 15.86
CA LEU A 178 -1.04 2.80 14.48
C LEU A 178 -1.23 1.28 14.43
N LEU A 179 -2.26 0.84 13.72
CA LEU A 179 -2.41 -0.54 13.26
C LEU A 179 -2.21 -0.55 11.74
N LEU A 180 -1.18 -1.22 11.27
CA LEU A 180 -0.94 -1.39 9.83
C LEU A 180 -1.48 -2.76 9.42
N LEU A 181 -2.37 -2.79 8.43
CA LEU A 181 -2.79 -4.01 7.77
C LEU A 181 -2.00 -4.18 6.48
N ASP A 182 -1.40 -5.36 6.31
CA ASP A 182 -0.66 -5.73 5.11
C ASP A 182 -1.40 -6.83 4.36
N PHE A 183 -1.74 -6.55 3.11
CA PHE A 183 -2.37 -7.52 2.22
C PHE A 183 -1.27 -8.32 1.52
N SER A 184 -1.11 -9.59 1.89
CA SER A 184 -0.12 -10.46 1.26
C SER A 184 -0.68 -11.04 -0.03
N LEU A 185 -0.60 -10.28 -1.13
CA LEU A 185 -1.17 -10.70 -2.41
C LEU A 185 -0.53 -11.98 -2.95
N THR A 186 0.78 -12.18 -2.75
CA THR A 186 1.46 -13.45 -3.14
C THR A 186 0.90 -14.65 -2.38
N ALA A 187 0.82 -14.59 -1.04
CA ALA A 187 0.31 -15.71 -0.26
C ALA A 187 -1.20 -15.90 -0.42
N SER A 188 -1.90 -14.85 -0.85
CA SER A 188 -3.35 -14.87 -1.04
C SER A 188 -3.82 -15.59 -2.30
N HIS A 189 -2.93 -15.97 -3.21
CA HIS A 189 -3.33 -16.42 -4.53
C HIS A 189 -2.48 -17.57 -5.08
N ILE A 190 -3.12 -18.39 -5.89
CA ILE A 190 -2.46 -19.28 -6.84
C ILE A 190 -2.90 -18.86 -8.23
N VAL A 191 -1.96 -18.49 -9.09
CA VAL A 191 -2.22 -17.91 -10.41
C VAL A 191 -1.89 -18.94 -11.50
N ASP A 192 -2.84 -19.19 -12.40
CA ASP A 192 -2.61 -19.98 -13.62
C ASP A 192 -2.83 -19.10 -14.87
N THR A 193 -1.73 -18.66 -15.47
CA THR A 193 -1.73 -17.84 -16.69
C THR A 193 -1.90 -18.65 -17.98
N ARG A 194 -1.97 -19.99 -17.90
CA ARG A 194 -2.15 -20.86 -19.07
C ARG A 194 -3.61 -21.00 -19.49
N GLU A 195 -4.54 -20.65 -18.59
CA GLU A 195 -5.98 -20.59 -18.86
C GLU A 195 -6.34 -19.31 -19.63
N THR A 196 -7.49 -19.30 -20.32
CA THR A 196 -7.98 -18.12 -21.04
C THR A 196 -9.47 -17.88 -20.75
N PRO A 197 -9.82 -16.86 -19.93
CA PRO A 197 -8.93 -15.93 -19.25
C PRO A 197 -8.05 -16.62 -18.18
N PRO A 198 -6.91 -16.03 -17.77
CA PRO A 198 -6.13 -16.52 -16.64
C PRO A 198 -6.99 -16.77 -15.41
N LEU A 199 -6.68 -17.82 -14.66
CA LEU A 199 -7.41 -18.22 -13.46
C LEU A 199 -6.63 -17.85 -12.20
N VAL A 200 -7.35 -17.31 -11.21
CA VAL A 200 -6.80 -17.01 -9.89
C VAL A 200 -7.64 -17.70 -8.82
N GLU A 201 -7.01 -18.61 -8.08
CA GLU A 201 -7.60 -19.24 -6.90
C GLU A 201 -7.24 -18.42 -5.66
N ILE A 202 -8.22 -18.05 -4.83
CA ILE A 202 -8.03 -17.15 -3.69
C ILE A 202 -7.96 -17.87 -2.33
N TYR A 203 -7.01 -17.43 -1.51
CA TYR A 203 -6.65 -17.89 -0.16
C TYR A 203 -6.26 -16.69 0.73
N PRO A 204 -7.19 -15.77 1.00
CA PRO A 204 -6.86 -14.43 1.46
C PRO A 204 -6.03 -14.41 2.74
N VAL A 205 -4.89 -13.73 2.67
CA VAL A 205 -3.95 -13.53 3.77
C VAL A 205 -3.78 -12.04 4.00
N ILE A 206 -4.09 -11.61 5.23
CA ILE A 206 -3.86 -10.25 5.72
C ILE A 206 -3.14 -10.38 7.05
N THR A 207 -2.02 -9.70 7.21
CA THR A 207 -1.35 -9.57 8.49
C THR A 207 -1.61 -8.20 9.09
N ALA A 208 -1.38 -8.07 10.39
CA ALA A 208 -1.60 -6.82 11.11
C ALA A 208 -0.50 -6.63 12.15
N GLU A 209 0.08 -5.43 12.17
CA GLU A 209 1.12 -5.06 13.13
C GLU A 209 0.77 -3.74 13.82
N ALA A 210 0.92 -3.71 15.15
CA ALA A 210 0.73 -2.50 15.93
C ALA A 210 2.06 -1.74 16.05
N ASN A 211 2.06 -0.48 15.61
CA ASN A 211 3.23 0.41 15.56
C ASN A 211 4.45 -0.26 14.90
N PRO A 212 4.31 -0.72 13.64
CA PRO A 212 5.39 -1.40 12.94
C PRO A 212 6.64 -0.52 12.88
N PRO A 213 7.85 -1.12 12.96
CA PRO A 213 9.07 -0.36 12.89
C PRO A 213 9.23 0.35 11.52
N PRO A 214 9.86 1.54 11.48
CA PRO A 214 10.17 2.24 10.23
C PRO A 214 11.06 1.36 9.32
N PRO A 215 10.96 1.49 7.98
CA PRO A 215 10.92 2.79 7.30
C PRO A 215 9.86 2.92 6.20
N GLN A 216 8.66 2.36 6.38
CA GLN A 216 7.65 2.46 5.33
C GLN A 216 7.28 3.92 5.06
N LYS A 217 7.27 4.30 3.79
CA LYS A 217 6.78 5.60 3.35
C LYS A 217 5.26 5.63 3.51
N PHE A 218 4.72 6.72 4.02
CA PHE A 218 3.30 6.92 4.20
C PHE A 218 2.77 7.99 3.23
N ARG A 219 1.55 7.77 2.75
CA ARG A 219 0.73 8.71 1.99
C ARG A 219 -0.50 9.08 2.83
N LEU A 220 -0.72 10.38 2.97
CA LEU A 220 -1.88 10.97 3.63
C LEU A 220 -2.50 11.99 2.69
N ARG A 221 -3.82 11.97 2.55
CA ARG A 221 -4.57 12.93 1.72
C ARG A 221 -5.80 13.42 2.46
N GLY A 222 -6.15 14.68 2.23
CA GLY A 222 -7.39 15.25 2.75
C GLY A 222 -7.50 16.76 2.56
N PRO A 223 -8.71 17.32 2.69
CA PRO A 223 -8.89 18.77 2.84
C PRO A 223 -8.16 19.33 4.08
N LEU A 224 -7.58 20.52 3.94
CA LEU A 224 -6.94 21.30 5.00
C LEU A 224 -7.95 21.70 6.08
N LEU A 225 -7.59 21.50 7.34
CA LEU A 225 -8.37 21.93 8.52
C LEU A 225 -7.81 23.22 9.11
N ASP A 226 -6.55 23.18 9.54
CA ASP A 226 -5.85 24.26 10.22
C ASP A 226 -4.34 24.15 10.00
N VAL A 227 -3.62 25.22 10.33
CA VAL A 227 -2.16 25.32 10.28
C VAL A 227 -1.67 25.85 11.62
N ASP A 228 -0.64 25.22 12.19
CA ASP A 228 0.05 25.69 13.40
C ASP A 228 1.54 25.93 13.11
N GLN A 229 1.87 27.18 12.79
CA GLN A 229 3.26 27.59 12.57
C GLN A 229 4.15 27.46 13.82
N ARG A 230 3.59 27.43 15.04
CA ARG A 230 4.38 27.28 16.27
C ARG A 230 4.78 25.83 16.49
N GLN A 231 3.90 24.90 16.17
CA GLN A 231 4.17 23.46 16.28
C GLN A 231 4.86 22.87 15.04
N LEU A 232 4.96 23.65 13.97
CA LEU A 232 5.43 23.18 12.67
C LEU A 232 4.57 22.01 12.17
N SER A 233 3.26 22.19 12.24
CA SER A 233 2.29 21.20 11.80
C SER A 233 1.10 21.84 11.10
N TYR A 234 0.36 21.01 10.38
CA TYR A 234 -0.96 21.34 9.86
C TYR A 234 -1.86 20.12 9.98
N ARG A 235 -3.17 20.33 9.96
CA ARG A 235 -4.14 19.25 10.09
C ARG A 235 -4.98 19.09 8.85
N ILE A 236 -5.35 17.85 8.58
CA ILE A 236 -6.21 17.48 7.45
C ILE A 236 -7.38 16.64 7.94
N ALA A 237 -8.52 16.69 7.25
CA ALA A 237 -9.56 15.69 7.42
C ALA A 237 -9.24 14.53 6.49
N LEU A 238 -8.88 13.38 7.05
CA LEU A 238 -8.35 12.27 6.27
C LEU A 238 -9.37 11.79 5.24
N ARG A 239 -8.94 11.69 3.99
CA ARG A 239 -9.72 11.19 2.87
C ARG A 239 -8.82 10.28 2.04
N PRO A 240 -8.78 8.99 2.37
CA PRO A 240 -7.78 8.08 1.82
C PRO A 240 -8.02 7.75 0.35
N PHE A 241 -7.02 7.13 -0.26
CA PHE A 241 -7.03 6.67 -1.64
C PHE A 241 -7.35 7.82 -2.60
N TYR A 242 -8.37 7.63 -3.44
CA TYR A 242 -8.88 8.61 -4.38
C TYR A 242 -10.34 9.00 -4.11
N LEU A 243 -10.80 8.83 -2.86
CA LEU A 243 -12.15 9.23 -2.50
C LEU A 243 -12.37 10.73 -2.78
N SER A 244 -13.51 11.06 -3.38
CA SER A 244 -13.90 12.45 -3.67
C SER A 244 -14.64 13.13 -2.51
N ARG A 245 -15.15 12.35 -1.54
CA ARG A 245 -15.95 12.81 -0.39
C ARG A 245 -15.63 12.01 0.88
N GLY A 246 -16.25 12.35 2.01
CA GLY A 246 -16.08 11.66 3.29
C GLY A 246 -14.88 12.17 4.10
N ARG A 247 -14.87 11.87 5.40
CA ARG A 247 -13.86 12.33 6.37
C ARG A 247 -13.61 11.21 7.39
N GLN A 248 -12.46 10.55 7.29
CA GLN A 248 -12.07 9.42 8.13
C GLN A 248 -11.28 9.87 9.37
N GLY A 249 -11.64 11.01 9.94
CA GLY A 249 -11.00 11.62 11.12
C GLY A 249 -9.86 12.59 10.82
N GLY A 250 -9.56 13.48 11.78
CA GLY A 250 -8.62 14.58 11.59
C GLY A 250 -7.18 14.23 12.00
N VAL A 251 -6.21 14.31 11.08
CA VAL A 251 -4.82 13.90 11.32
C VAL A 251 -3.90 15.10 11.34
N GLU A 252 -2.92 15.10 12.25
CA GLU A 252 -1.85 16.09 12.31
C GLU A 252 -0.63 15.61 11.53
N ILE A 253 -0.09 16.51 10.71
CA ILE A 253 1.08 16.29 9.85
C ILE A 253 2.13 17.30 10.25
N PHE A 254 3.30 16.81 10.65
CA PHE A 254 4.43 17.65 11.02
C PHE A 254 5.33 17.90 9.83
N VAL A 255 6.04 19.02 9.88
CA VAL A 255 6.98 19.45 8.83
C VAL A 255 8.32 19.78 9.47
N ASP A 256 9.40 19.61 8.73
CA ASP A 256 10.75 19.85 9.19
C ASP A 256 11.55 20.72 8.20
N GLY A 257 12.86 20.87 8.47
CA GLY A 257 13.76 21.64 7.63
C GLY A 257 13.91 21.11 6.20
N ASN A 258 13.53 19.85 5.94
CA ASN A 258 13.66 19.18 4.65
C ASN A 258 12.32 19.00 3.92
N THR A 259 11.19 19.40 4.53
CA THR A 259 9.88 19.31 3.86
C THR A 259 9.85 20.22 2.64
N GLU A 260 9.52 19.64 1.49
CA GLU A 260 9.31 20.37 0.23
C GLU A 260 7.83 20.47 -0.10
N TRP A 261 7.46 21.55 -0.79
CA TRP A 261 6.06 21.87 -1.08
C TRP A 261 5.88 22.26 -2.53
N GLU A 262 4.73 21.90 -3.07
CA GLU A 262 4.20 22.49 -4.29
C GLU A 262 2.74 22.92 -4.02
N ILE A 263 2.50 24.22 -4.01
CA ILE A 263 1.21 24.84 -3.68
C ILE A 263 0.76 25.61 -4.91
N ASP A 264 -0.31 25.15 -5.54
CA ASP A 264 -0.84 25.73 -6.78
C ASP A 264 0.21 25.93 -7.89
N GLY A 265 1.11 24.97 -7.98
CA GLY A 265 2.21 24.96 -8.91
C GLY A 265 3.40 25.82 -8.47
N GLU A 266 3.37 26.54 -7.35
CA GLU A 266 4.55 27.23 -6.82
C GLU A 266 5.30 26.37 -5.81
N VAL A 267 6.64 26.38 -5.88
CA VAL A 267 7.50 25.55 -5.03
C VAL A 267 7.91 26.32 -3.79
N PHE A 268 7.75 25.70 -2.61
CA PHE A 268 8.22 26.23 -1.33
C PHE A 268 9.05 25.18 -0.57
N PHE A 269 9.80 25.66 0.43
CA PHE A 269 10.66 24.81 1.27
C PHE A 269 10.44 25.09 2.75
N SER A 270 10.53 24.04 3.55
CA SER A 270 10.53 24.10 5.02
C SER A 270 9.34 24.92 5.54
N THR A 271 9.57 25.88 6.45
CA THR A 271 8.54 26.74 7.05
C THR A 271 7.90 27.73 6.08
N ASN A 272 8.55 28.06 4.94
CA ASN A 272 7.94 28.98 3.97
C ASN A 272 6.72 28.34 3.30
N GLY A 273 6.75 27.02 3.08
CA GLY A 273 5.59 26.29 2.57
C GLY A 273 4.46 26.23 3.58
N LEU A 274 4.78 26.12 4.88
CA LEU A 274 3.77 26.18 5.94
C LEU A 274 3.11 27.57 6.03
N ALA A 275 3.89 28.64 5.88
CA ALA A 275 3.35 30.00 5.82
C ALA A 275 2.47 30.20 4.58
N ALA A 276 2.88 29.70 3.42
CA ALA A 276 2.06 29.73 2.20
C ALA A 276 0.80 28.87 2.29
N LEU A 277 0.83 27.76 3.05
CA LEU A 277 -0.34 26.94 3.33
C LEU A 277 -1.36 27.65 4.22
N GLU A 278 -0.93 28.47 5.20
CA GLU A 278 -1.85 29.22 6.08
C GLU A 278 -2.71 30.23 5.30
N GLU A 279 -2.21 30.71 4.16
CA GLU A 279 -2.96 31.60 3.26
C GLU A 279 -4.00 30.86 2.38
N GLN A 280 -3.97 29.52 2.38
CA GLN A 280 -4.92 28.72 1.62
C GLN A 280 -6.28 28.66 2.34
N PRO A 281 -7.40 28.67 1.59
CA PRO A 281 -8.72 28.48 2.19
C PRO A 281 -8.82 27.14 2.95
N ALA A 282 -9.66 27.12 4.00
CA ALA A 282 -10.08 25.87 4.59
C ALA A 282 -10.69 24.93 3.52
N ASP A 283 -10.55 23.63 3.74
CA ASP A 283 -10.93 22.56 2.82
C ASP A 283 -10.13 22.47 1.50
N THR A 284 -9.06 23.27 1.32
CA THR A 284 -8.12 23.10 0.21
C THR A 284 -7.53 21.70 0.21
N ALA A 285 -7.51 21.02 -0.94
CA ALA A 285 -6.98 19.67 -1.04
C ALA A 285 -5.48 19.63 -0.74
N THR A 286 -5.06 18.64 0.04
CA THR A 286 -3.66 18.38 0.34
C THR A 286 -3.31 16.91 0.13
N LEU A 287 -2.07 16.64 -0.25
CA LEU A 287 -1.49 15.30 -0.38
C LEU A 287 -0.06 15.33 0.16
N ALA A 288 0.19 14.58 1.22
CA ALA A 288 1.49 14.47 1.87
C ALA A 288 2.09 13.08 1.68
N PHE A 289 3.41 13.06 1.47
CA PHE A 289 4.24 11.87 1.53
C PHE A 289 5.29 12.06 2.62
N GLY A 290 5.52 11.04 3.43
CA GLY A 290 6.42 11.15 4.58
C GLY A 290 6.66 9.81 5.26
N HIS A 291 7.00 9.85 6.54
CA HIS A 291 7.20 8.67 7.36
C HIS A 291 6.42 8.80 8.67
N PHE A 292 6.00 7.66 9.23
CA PHE A 292 5.47 7.58 10.58
C PHE A 292 6.60 7.19 11.54
N ASP A 293 6.84 8.03 12.54
CA ASP A 293 7.75 7.76 13.64
C ASP A 293 6.99 6.97 14.71
N SER A 294 7.28 5.68 14.85
CA SER A 294 6.62 4.78 15.80
C SER A 294 6.94 5.11 17.26
N ASP A 295 8.07 5.76 17.54
CA ASP A 295 8.45 6.13 18.91
C ASP A 295 7.74 7.40 19.36
N ARG A 296 7.62 8.37 18.45
CA ARG A 296 6.94 9.66 18.70
C ARG A 296 5.46 9.63 18.31
N HIS A 297 5.02 8.56 17.66
CA HIS A 297 3.68 8.38 17.11
C HIS A 297 3.25 9.55 16.22
N ARG A 298 4.12 9.91 15.28
CA ARG A 298 4.03 11.17 14.55
C ARG A 298 4.32 10.98 13.07
N PHE A 299 3.46 11.52 12.21
CA PHE A 299 3.74 11.60 10.78
C PHE A 299 4.49 12.90 10.46
N THR A 300 5.65 12.78 9.80
CA THR A 300 6.45 13.93 9.32
C THR A 300 6.53 13.90 7.80
N ALA A 301 6.09 14.99 7.15
CA ALA A 301 6.06 15.10 5.71
C ALA A 301 7.43 15.41 5.12
N SER A 302 7.77 14.73 4.02
CA SER A 302 8.92 15.03 3.17
C SER A 302 8.51 15.84 1.94
N VAL A 303 7.34 15.55 1.36
CA VAL A 303 6.79 16.29 0.22
C VAL A 303 5.31 16.53 0.44
N VAL A 304 4.84 17.75 0.18
CA VAL A 304 3.43 18.13 0.27
C VAL A 304 2.96 18.81 -1.02
N TYR A 305 1.85 18.33 -1.57
CA TYR A 305 1.14 18.97 -2.68
C TYR A 305 -0.15 19.60 -2.17
N VAL A 306 -0.48 20.79 -2.66
CA VAL A 306 -1.65 21.57 -2.20
C VAL A 306 -2.39 22.18 -3.38
N GLY A 307 -3.72 22.23 -3.30
CA GLY A 307 -4.57 22.85 -4.31
C GLY A 307 -4.45 22.17 -5.67
N SER A 308 -4.23 22.95 -6.72
CA SER A 308 -4.09 22.46 -8.10
C SER A 308 -2.89 21.53 -8.32
N SER A 309 -1.92 21.51 -7.40
CA SER A 309 -0.81 20.55 -7.43
C SER A 309 -1.21 19.14 -6.97
N VAL A 310 -2.40 18.93 -6.40
CA VAL A 310 -2.89 17.60 -6.03
C VAL A 310 -3.46 16.89 -7.27
N PRO A 311 -2.98 15.68 -7.62
CA PRO A 311 -3.45 14.93 -8.79
C PRO A 311 -4.97 14.71 -8.81
N GLY A 312 -5.62 15.11 -9.89
CA GLY A 312 -7.07 14.92 -10.08
C GLY A 312 -7.95 15.94 -9.35
N GLU A 313 -7.40 17.03 -8.80
CA GLU A 313 -8.23 18.11 -8.24
C GLU A 313 -8.64 19.12 -9.32
N VAL A 314 -7.67 19.81 -9.93
CA VAL A 314 -7.92 20.81 -10.98
C VAL A 314 -7.58 20.28 -12.38
N GLN A 315 -6.56 19.43 -12.46
CA GLN A 315 -6.10 18.82 -13.70
C GLN A 315 -6.24 17.31 -13.63
N GLU A 316 -6.49 16.69 -14.78
CA GLU A 316 -6.41 15.24 -14.92
C GLU A 316 -4.97 14.80 -14.65
N ALA A 317 -4.79 13.64 -14.02
CA ALA A 317 -3.47 13.10 -13.73
C ALA A 317 -3.29 11.72 -14.35
N LEU A 318 -2.18 11.52 -15.07
CA LEU A 318 -1.81 10.24 -15.63
C LEU A 318 -0.53 9.73 -14.97
N HIS A 319 -0.55 8.51 -14.44
CA HIS A 319 0.59 7.85 -13.79
C HIS A 319 0.98 6.61 -14.60
N GLY A 320 2.27 6.32 -14.75
CA GLY A 320 2.74 5.12 -15.45
C GLY A 320 4.26 5.13 -15.68
N HIS A 321 4.78 4.12 -16.38
CA HIS A 321 6.16 4.09 -16.88
C HIS A 321 6.19 4.46 -18.36
N VAL A 322 7.24 5.14 -18.82
CA VAL A 322 7.43 5.45 -20.24
C VAL A 322 7.88 4.18 -20.97
N LEU A 323 6.99 3.59 -21.76
CA LEU A 323 7.26 2.39 -22.56
C LEU A 323 8.09 2.71 -23.81
N ALA A 324 7.72 3.79 -24.50
CA ALA A 324 8.34 4.24 -25.74
C ALA A 324 8.21 5.77 -25.87
N ARG A 325 9.07 6.38 -26.68
CA ARG A 325 9.09 7.83 -26.92
C ARG A 325 9.40 8.16 -28.37
N GLU A 326 8.56 8.99 -28.98
CA GLU A 326 8.79 9.59 -30.29
C GLU A 326 8.74 11.13 -30.17
N GLY A 327 9.92 11.76 -30.07
CA GLY A 327 10.03 13.21 -29.88
C GLY A 327 9.39 13.66 -28.56
N ASN A 328 8.20 14.24 -28.62
CA ASN A 328 7.45 14.70 -27.44
C ASN A 328 6.20 13.85 -27.15
N LEU A 329 5.92 12.83 -27.95
CA LEU A 329 4.85 11.88 -27.70
C LEU A 329 5.42 10.69 -26.94
N LEU A 330 4.82 10.37 -25.80
CA LEU A 330 5.15 9.21 -24.99
C LEU A 330 4.05 8.17 -25.12
N THR A 331 4.44 6.91 -25.18
CA THR A 331 3.56 5.78 -24.83
C THR A 331 3.89 5.39 -23.40
N LEU A 332 2.89 5.44 -22.53
CA LEU A 332 3.02 4.97 -21.16
C LEU A 332 2.41 3.58 -21.01
N ILE A 333 2.93 2.80 -20.06
CA ILE A 333 2.40 1.48 -19.66
C ILE A 333 2.04 1.48 -18.16
N ASP A 334 1.14 0.55 -17.76
CA ASP A 334 0.53 0.47 -16.43
C ASP A 334 -0.12 1.78 -16.02
N THR A 335 -0.96 2.30 -16.92
CA THR A 335 -1.40 3.67 -16.80
C THR A 335 -2.61 3.78 -15.88
N ARG A 336 -2.53 4.75 -14.98
CA ARG A 336 -3.65 5.13 -14.12
C ARG A 336 -4.03 6.57 -14.39
N LEU A 337 -5.25 6.76 -14.86
CA LEU A 337 -5.86 8.06 -15.10
C LEU A 337 -6.74 8.43 -13.91
N ILE A 338 -6.41 9.53 -13.24
CA ILE A 338 -7.19 10.15 -12.17
C ILE A 338 -7.86 11.39 -12.75
N ARG A 339 -9.18 11.41 -12.74
CA ARG A 339 -9.98 12.47 -13.35
C ARG A 339 -10.45 13.49 -12.33
N THR A 340 -10.75 14.70 -12.78
CA THR A 340 -11.25 15.77 -11.90
C THR A 340 -12.65 15.51 -11.35
N ASP A 341 -13.38 14.54 -11.90
CA ASP A 341 -14.65 14.06 -11.35
C ASP A 341 -14.48 13.05 -10.19
N GLY A 342 -13.23 12.69 -9.86
CA GLY A 342 -12.87 11.74 -8.82
C GLY A 342 -12.83 10.28 -9.28
N SER A 343 -13.09 9.99 -10.56
CA SER A 343 -12.92 8.63 -11.11
C SER A 343 -11.45 8.29 -11.32
N VAL A 344 -11.12 7.01 -11.14
CA VAL A 344 -9.79 6.45 -11.36
C VAL A 344 -9.91 5.27 -12.31
N LEU A 345 -9.25 5.36 -13.45
CA LEU A 345 -9.29 4.36 -14.52
C LEU A 345 -7.90 3.75 -14.70
N TYR A 346 -7.87 2.48 -15.11
CA TYR A 346 -6.65 1.81 -15.57
C TYR A 346 -6.74 1.55 -17.06
N GLU A 347 -5.65 1.81 -17.75
CA GLU A 347 -5.44 1.44 -19.14
C GLU A 347 -4.03 0.85 -19.23
N ASP A 348 -3.86 -0.30 -19.89
CA ASP A 348 -2.55 -0.94 -19.99
C ASP A 348 -1.55 0.01 -20.66
N GLU A 349 -1.95 0.65 -21.77
CA GLU A 349 -1.17 1.67 -22.45
C GLU A 349 -1.95 2.97 -22.67
N ARG A 350 -1.25 4.11 -22.59
CA ARG A 350 -1.83 5.43 -22.92
C ARG A 350 -0.81 6.41 -23.49
N GLN A 351 -1.23 7.18 -24.50
CA GLN A 351 -0.43 8.26 -25.07
C GLN A 351 -0.48 9.55 -24.23
N LEU A 352 0.68 10.18 -24.09
CA LEU A 352 0.87 11.46 -23.40
C LEU A 352 1.72 12.40 -24.27
N LEU A 353 1.24 13.60 -24.54
CA LEU A 353 2.02 14.63 -25.21
C LEU A 353 2.73 15.52 -24.19
N LEU A 354 4.00 15.82 -24.44
CA LEU A 354 4.80 16.84 -23.75
C LEU A 354 4.90 18.11 -24.62
N PRO A 355 3.98 19.08 -24.48
CA PRO A 355 4.18 20.44 -24.99
C PRO A 355 5.57 21.02 -24.69
N VAL A 356 5.99 22.00 -25.50
CA VAL A 356 7.32 22.64 -25.35
C VAL A 356 7.49 23.36 -24.01
N ASP A 357 6.38 23.81 -23.43
CA ASP A 357 6.28 24.50 -22.14
C ASP A 357 5.95 23.55 -20.97
N THR A 358 5.94 22.23 -21.20
CA THR A 358 5.75 21.27 -20.11
C THR A 358 6.81 21.46 -19.04
N ARG A 359 6.36 21.76 -17.83
CA ARG A 359 7.23 21.84 -16.66
C ARG A 359 7.62 20.44 -16.22
N VAL A 360 8.91 20.17 -16.06
CA VAL A 360 9.39 18.88 -15.54
C VAL A 360 10.03 19.09 -14.18
N ILE A 361 9.56 18.36 -13.18
CA ILE A 361 10.08 18.42 -11.81
C ILE A 361 10.42 17.03 -11.29
N ARG A 362 11.32 16.99 -10.32
CA ARG A 362 11.65 15.80 -9.53
C ARG A 362 11.29 16.10 -8.08
N PRO A 363 10.24 15.48 -7.51
CA PRO A 363 9.92 15.65 -6.10
C PRO A 363 11.12 15.27 -5.23
N GLY A 364 11.44 16.06 -4.20
CA GLY A 364 12.68 15.96 -3.43
C GLY A 364 13.84 16.80 -4.00
N PHE A 365 13.66 17.39 -5.19
CA PHE A 365 14.67 18.16 -5.93
C PHE A 365 14.02 19.22 -6.85
N PHE A 366 13.05 19.98 -6.34
CA PHE A 366 12.24 20.91 -7.13
C PHE A 366 13.05 22.08 -7.76
N THR A 367 14.22 22.44 -7.22
CA THR A 367 15.01 23.59 -7.70
C THR A 367 15.73 23.35 -9.03
N ALA A 368 15.93 22.09 -9.42
CA ALA A 368 16.64 21.77 -10.65
C ALA A 368 15.72 21.94 -11.86
N GLN A 369 16.08 22.90 -12.72
CA GLN A 369 15.40 23.11 -14.01
C GLN A 369 15.60 21.90 -14.91
N ARG A 370 14.51 21.44 -15.51
CA ARG A 370 14.50 20.30 -16.43
C ARG A 370 13.62 20.63 -17.62
N THR A 371 14.04 20.14 -18.78
CA THR A 371 13.23 20.17 -20.00
C THR A 371 12.47 18.85 -20.15
N SER A 372 11.59 18.75 -21.14
CA SER A 372 10.93 17.48 -21.51
C SER A 372 11.91 16.36 -21.86
N ALA A 373 13.17 16.68 -22.21
CA ALA A 373 14.21 15.67 -22.44
C ALA A 373 14.54 14.87 -21.17
N ALA A 374 14.26 15.37 -19.97
CA ALA A 374 14.48 14.61 -18.73
C ALA A 374 13.55 13.40 -18.55
N VAL A 375 12.54 13.23 -19.41
CA VAL A 375 11.60 12.10 -19.37
C VAL A 375 12.04 11.04 -20.38
N SER A 376 12.69 9.96 -19.96
CA SER A 376 13.18 8.92 -20.88
C SER A 376 12.46 7.58 -20.70
N VAL A 377 12.76 6.61 -21.55
CA VAL A 377 12.16 5.27 -21.56
C VAL A 377 12.52 4.53 -20.27
N GLY A 378 11.54 3.86 -19.66
CA GLY A 378 11.65 3.23 -18.33
C GLY A 378 11.30 4.17 -17.17
N GLN A 379 11.29 5.50 -17.38
CA GLN A 379 11.05 6.47 -16.31
C GLN A 379 9.60 6.39 -15.82
N ARG A 380 9.40 6.23 -14.52
CA ARG A 380 8.09 6.37 -13.87
C ARG A 380 7.72 7.84 -13.71
N ILE A 381 6.48 8.21 -14.07
CA ILE A 381 6.02 9.60 -14.01
C ILE A 381 4.61 9.74 -13.43
N THR A 382 4.31 10.96 -12.98
CA THR A 382 2.94 11.49 -12.90
C THR A 382 2.87 12.75 -13.75
N ALA A 383 1.99 12.77 -14.75
CA ALA A 383 1.73 13.95 -15.58
C ALA A 383 0.41 14.61 -15.17
N LEU A 384 0.40 15.94 -15.03
CA LEU A 384 -0.80 16.74 -14.81
C LEU A 384 -1.11 17.52 -16.09
N GLY A 385 -2.35 17.46 -16.54
CA GLY A 385 -2.69 18.01 -17.84
C GLY A 385 -4.17 18.10 -18.15
N LEU A 386 -4.45 18.51 -19.38
CA LEU A 386 -5.80 18.60 -19.94
C LEU A 386 -5.87 17.84 -21.26
N TRP A 387 -7.03 17.29 -21.57
CA TRP A 387 -7.27 16.61 -22.83
C TRP A 387 -7.21 17.58 -24.00
N LYS A 388 -6.51 17.20 -25.07
CA LYS A 388 -6.57 17.88 -26.36
C LYS A 388 -7.28 16.99 -27.37
N ASP A 389 -8.36 17.51 -27.96
CA ASP A 389 -9.15 16.84 -28.99
C ASP A 389 -9.58 15.39 -28.61
N ALA A 390 -9.70 15.12 -27.30
CA ALA A 390 -9.96 13.82 -26.70
C ALA A 390 -8.97 12.68 -27.05
N GLN A 391 -7.85 12.98 -27.72
CA GLN A 391 -6.93 11.96 -28.22
C GLN A 391 -5.81 11.62 -27.24
N TRP A 392 -5.10 12.62 -26.74
CA TRP A 392 -4.04 12.44 -25.75
C TRP A 392 -4.14 13.54 -24.68
N LEU A 393 -3.55 13.25 -23.52
CA LEU A 393 -3.39 14.24 -22.47
C LEU A 393 -2.22 15.16 -22.85
N ASN A 394 -2.42 16.48 -22.78
CA ASN A 394 -1.35 17.45 -22.89
C ASN A 394 -0.82 17.76 -21.49
N ALA A 395 0.42 17.34 -21.19
CA ALA A 395 1.04 17.60 -19.91
C ALA A 395 1.38 19.09 -19.76
N ALA A 396 0.77 19.77 -18.79
CA ALA A 396 1.28 21.05 -18.29
C ALA A 396 2.51 20.82 -17.40
N GLU A 397 2.49 19.72 -16.63
CA GLU A 397 3.56 19.30 -15.76
C GLU A 397 3.81 17.80 -15.83
N VAL A 398 5.08 17.40 -15.70
CA VAL A 398 5.49 16.01 -15.44
C VAL A 398 6.36 15.95 -14.19
N ARG A 399 6.00 15.07 -13.27
CA ARG A 399 6.75 14.71 -12.08
C ARG A 399 7.50 13.41 -12.34
N LEU A 400 8.82 13.47 -12.31
CA LEU A 400 9.69 12.30 -12.36
C LEU A 400 9.65 11.59 -11.00
N LEU A 401 9.24 10.34 -10.97
CA LEU A 401 9.20 9.53 -9.75
C LEU A 401 10.38 8.57 -9.71
N PRO A 402 10.91 8.22 -8.53
CA PRO A 402 11.87 7.13 -8.44
C PRO A 402 11.33 5.89 -9.14
N THR A 403 12.11 5.38 -10.08
CA THR A 403 11.86 4.13 -10.79
C THR A 403 12.62 3.04 -10.08
N ALA A 404 11.98 1.89 -9.85
CA ALA A 404 12.66 0.69 -9.38
C ALA A 404 13.16 -0.09 -10.59
N LEU A 405 14.45 -0.40 -10.63
CA LEU A 405 15.09 -1.24 -11.63
C LEU A 405 15.56 -2.52 -10.96
N ASP A 406 14.88 -3.63 -11.24
CA ASP A 406 15.35 -4.95 -10.85
C ASP A 406 16.39 -5.44 -11.86
N ALA A 407 17.55 -5.89 -11.39
CA ALA A 407 18.66 -6.25 -12.25
C ALA A 407 19.61 -7.29 -11.61
N THR A 408 20.46 -7.88 -12.44
CA THR A 408 21.62 -8.68 -11.99
C THR A 408 22.93 -8.04 -12.44
N VAL A 409 23.93 -8.06 -11.57
CA VAL A 409 25.22 -7.42 -11.85
C VAL A 409 26.04 -8.22 -12.87
N ASN A 410 26.41 -7.60 -14.00
CA ASN A 410 27.42 -8.14 -14.91
C ASN A 410 28.82 -7.82 -14.39
N ARG A 411 29.03 -6.55 -14.06
CA ARG A 411 30.31 -5.99 -13.61
C ARG A 411 30.08 -4.72 -12.78
N ALA A 412 30.79 -4.62 -11.67
CA ALA A 412 30.79 -3.43 -10.82
C ALA A 412 32.13 -2.68 -10.89
N SER A 413 32.07 -1.35 -10.92
CA SER A 413 33.20 -0.45 -10.70
C SER A 413 32.94 0.46 -9.49
N GLU A 414 33.85 1.38 -9.17
CA GLU A 414 33.64 2.35 -8.07
C GLU A 414 32.53 3.37 -8.37
N LYS A 415 32.18 3.57 -9.65
CA LYS A 415 31.32 4.67 -10.11
C LYS A 415 30.13 4.20 -10.94
N THR A 416 30.23 3.01 -11.52
CA THR A 416 29.21 2.49 -12.42
C THR A 416 28.93 1.02 -12.16
N LEU A 417 27.69 0.61 -12.38
CA LEU A 417 27.29 -0.78 -12.50
C LEU A 417 26.85 -1.06 -13.92
N ASP A 418 27.42 -2.11 -14.49
CA ASP A 418 26.96 -2.73 -15.72
C ASP A 418 26.09 -3.91 -15.30
N VAL A 419 24.82 -3.88 -15.69
CA VAL A 419 23.79 -4.82 -15.23
C VAL A 419 22.98 -5.37 -16.40
N THR A 420 22.44 -6.57 -16.23
CA THR A 420 21.31 -7.04 -17.03
C THR A 420 20.04 -6.64 -16.31
N THR A 421 19.23 -5.80 -16.95
CA THR A 421 17.91 -5.38 -16.46
C THR A 421 16.94 -6.55 -16.54
N LEU A 422 16.06 -6.64 -15.55
CA LEU A 422 14.99 -7.64 -15.50
C LEU A 422 13.62 -6.95 -15.56
N ALA A 423 13.41 -5.90 -14.77
CA ALA A 423 12.15 -5.19 -14.75
C ALA A 423 12.28 -3.71 -14.37
N PHE A 424 11.38 -2.89 -14.92
CA PHE A 424 11.09 -1.54 -14.42
C PHE A 424 9.77 -1.55 -13.63
N GLY A 425 9.84 -1.25 -12.34
CA GLY A 425 8.72 -1.36 -11.41
C GLY A 425 8.34 -2.82 -11.16
N ASN A 426 7.61 -3.41 -12.10
CA ASN A 426 7.23 -4.83 -12.17
C ASN A 426 7.02 -5.33 -13.61
N ARG A 427 7.30 -4.52 -14.64
CA ARG A 427 7.16 -4.94 -16.06
C ARG A 427 8.51 -5.35 -16.62
N ASP A 428 8.51 -6.41 -17.41
CA ASP A 428 9.73 -6.93 -18.04
C ASP A 428 10.42 -5.81 -18.83
N SER A 429 11.71 -5.62 -18.55
CA SER A 429 12.54 -4.60 -19.20
C SER A 429 12.66 -4.79 -20.72
N LEU A 430 12.39 -5.99 -21.24
CA LEU A 430 12.40 -6.28 -22.68
C LEU A 430 11.17 -5.73 -23.43
N LEU A 431 10.13 -5.26 -22.72
CA LEU A 431 8.97 -4.60 -23.34
C LEU A 431 9.27 -3.17 -23.80
N PHE A 432 10.30 -2.55 -23.24
CA PHE A 432 10.60 -1.12 -23.44
C PHE A 432 11.37 -0.87 -24.74
N ASP A 433 11.01 0.21 -25.43
CA ASP A 433 11.68 0.64 -26.66
C ASP A 433 12.79 1.66 -26.34
N TYR A 434 14.04 1.19 -26.32
CA TYR A 434 15.20 2.00 -25.95
C TYR A 434 15.70 2.93 -27.06
N ALA A 435 15.05 2.99 -28.24
CA ALA A 435 15.50 3.79 -29.36
C ALA A 435 15.58 5.30 -29.03
N GLY A 436 16.72 5.92 -29.36
CA GLY A 436 17.00 7.34 -29.16
C GLY A 436 17.28 7.75 -27.72
N THR A 437 17.47 6.79 -26.81
CA THR A 437 17.89 7.08 -25.43
C THR A 437 19.34 7.57 -25.34
N GLY A 438 20.19 7.17 -26.29
CA GLY A 438 21.60 7.50 -26.42
C GLY A 438 21.89 8.78 -27.19
N ARG A 439 23.10 9.31 -27.03
CA ARG A 439 23.57 10.50 -27.80
C ARG A 439 23.65 10.23 -29.30
N GLU A 440 23.86 8.98 -29.65
CA GLU A 440 23.79 8.40 -30.98
C GLU A 440 23.17 6.99 -30.87
N GLU A 441 22.68 6.44 -31.98
CA GLU A 441 21.96 5.15 -32.00
C GLU A 441 22.79 3.98 -31.42
N ALA A 442 24.11 4.03 -31.55
CA ALA A 442 25.01 3.02 -30.98
C ALA A 442 25.16 3.10 -29.45
N ASP A 443 24.76 4.24 -28.87
CA ASP A 443 24.79 4.52 -27.42
C ASP A 443 23.40 4.38 -26.78
N ASP A 444 22.38 3.95 -27.54
CA ASP A 444 21.07 3.64 -26.97
C ASP A 444 21.22 2.58 -25.87
N ALA A 445 20.47 2.75 -24.78
CA ALA A 445 20.58 1.89 -23.61
C ALA A 445 20.27 0.44 -23.98
N ASP A 446 21.14 -0.48 -23.55
CA ASP A 446 21.01 -1.92 -23.81
C ASP A 446 20.59 -2.64 -22.53
N PRO A 447 19.41 -3.29 -22.47
CA PRO A 447 18.96 -3.99 -21.27
C PRO A 447 19.93 -5.10 -20.81
N PHE A 448 20.79 -5.62 -21.69
CA PHE A 448 21.77 -6.64 -21.31
C PHE A 448 23.09 -6.06 -20.77
N ASN A 449 23.38 -4.78 -21.04
CA ASN A 449 24.61 -4.06 -20.64
C ASN A 449 24.28 -2.66 -20.08
N TYR A 450 23.20 -2.56 -19.32
CA TYR A 450 22.64 -1.28 -18.88
C TYR A 450 23.55 -0.63 -17.83
N LEU A 451 23.92 0.62 -18.07
CA LEU A 451 24.92 1.35 -17.29
C LEU A 451 24.27 2.25 -16.26
N VAL A 452 24.40 1.86 -14.98
CA VAL A 452 23.90 2.62 -13.83
C VAL A 452 25.03 3.44 -13.23
N ASP A 453 24.84 4.75 -13.09
CA ASP A 453 25.70 5.63 -12.27
C ASP A 453 25.37 5.43 -10.79
N ILE A 454 26.42 5.16 -10.01
CA ILE A 454 26.37 4.94 -8.56
C ILE A 454 27.29 5.89 -7.80
N GLN A 455 27.82 6.94 -8.45
CA GLN A 455 28.76 7.88 -7.83
C GLN A 455 28.21 8.62 -6.61
N SER A 456 26.89 8.79 -6.54
CA SER A 456 26.19 9.42 -5.42
C SER A 456 26.04 8.50 -4.21
N LEU A 457 26.26 7.19 -4.39
CA LEU A 457 26.11 6.17 -3.35
C LEU A 457 27.40 5.94 -2.59
N GLU A 458 27.27 5.41 -1.37
CA GLU A 458 28.44 4.96 -0.63
C GLU A 458 29.16 3.83 -1.41
N PRO A 459 30.51 3.90 -1.56
CA PRO A 459 31.24 2.89 -2.29
C PRO A 459 31.00 1.49 -1.76
N ARG A 460 30.42 0.62 -2.59
CA ARG A 460 30.13 -0.76 -2.26
C ARG A 460 30.62 -1.67 -3.38
N LYS A 461 30.98 -2.91 -3.02
CA LYS A 461 31.31 -3.95 -3.99
C LYS A 461 30.13 -4.90 -4.10
N TRP A 462 29.69 -5.13 -5.34
CA TRP A 462 28.71 -6.15 -5.65
C TRP A 462 29.38 -7.27 -6.44
N ALA A 463 29.06 -8.50 -6.07
CA ALA A 463 29.51 -9.67 -6.80
C ALA A 463 28.78 -9.76 -8.15
N LYS A 464 29.41 -10.42 -9.12
CA LYS A 464 28.72 -10.80 -10.36
C LYS A 464 27.49 -11.65 -10.01
N TYR A 465 26.38 -11.39 -10.71
CA TYR A 465 25.07 -12.00 -10.49
C TYR A 465 24.38 -11.63 -9.17
N ALA A 466 24.87 -10.61 -8.44
CA ALA A 466 24.12 -10.10 -7.29
C ALA A 466 22.73 -9.60 -7.76
N PRO A 467 21.64 -10.08 -7.14
CA PRO A 467 20.29 -9.61 -7.42
C PRO A 467 20.06 -8.27 -6.71
N LEU A 468 19.78 -7.23 -7.48
CA LEU A 468 19.61 -5.87 -6.97
C LEU A 468 18.25 -5.31 -7.39
N ARG A 469 17.68 -4.46 -6.53
CA ARG A 469 16.68 -3.46 -6.91
C ARG A 469 17.28 -2.09 -6.71
N ILE A 470 17.41 -1.35 -7.80
CA ILE A 470 18.05 -0.05 -7.85
C ILE A 470 16.94 0.99 -7.97
N PHE A 471 16.85 1.90 -7.02
CA PHE A 471 15.93 3.02 -7.10
C PHE A 471 16.67 4.24 -7.63
N GLY A 472 16.04 4.98 -8.54
CA GLY A 472 16.66 6.14 -9.15
C GLY A 472 15.87 6.71 -10.30
N TYR A 473 16.57 7.35 -11.22
CA TYR A 473 15.98 8.08 -12.34
C TYR A 473 16.69 7.69 -13.62
N VAL A 474 15.92 7.49 -14.68
CA VAL A 474 16.50 7.23 -16.00
C VAL A 474 17.22 8.50 -16.47
N ALA A 475 18.35 8.34 -17.14
CA ALA A 475 19.05 9.43 -17.80
C ALA A 475 18.13 10.15 -18.79
N ALA A 476 18.44 11.42 -19.08
CA ALA A 476 17.64 12.19 -20.03
C ALA A 476 17.65 11.51 -21.41
N TYR A 477 16.55 11.62 -22.14
CA TYR A 477 16.41 11.09 -23.49
C TYR A 477 17.47 11.72 -24.41
N GLY A 478 18.18 10.89 -25.18
CA GLY A 478 19.29 11.29 -26.03
C GLY A 478 20.60 11.58 -25.29
N SER A 479 20.79 11.09 -24.05
CA SER A 479 21.95 11.43 -23.22
C SER A 479 22.76 10.25 -22.70
N ALA A 480 22.22 9.04 -22.78
CA ALA A 480 22.94 7.81 -22.42
C ALA A 480 24.24 7.67 -23.22
N PRO A 481 25.29 7.05 -22.65
CA PRO A 481 25.41 6.57 -21.26
C PRO A 481 25.91 7.66 -20.25
N PRO A 482 25.75 7.46 -18.91
CA PRO A 482 25.06 6.35 -18.26
C PRO A 482 23.55 6.41 -18.47
N ASP A 483 22.88 5.28 -18.29
CA ASP A 483 21.46 5.07 -18.62
C ASP A 483 20.56 5.41 -17.43
N PHE A 484 21.09 5.36 -16.21
CA PHE A 484 20.33 5.53 -14.97
C PHE A 484 21.18 6.11 -13.85
N ASP A 485 20.61 7.05 -13.09
CA ASP A 485 21.20 7.67 -11.90
C ASP A 485 20.59 7.03 -10.64
N ALA A 486 21.38 6.21 -9.93
CA ALA A 486 20.92 5.53 -8.73
C ALA A 486 20.90 6.48 -7.52
N VAL A 487 19.84 6.37 -6.72
CA VAL A 487 19.70 7.07 -5.42
C VAL A 487 19.72 6.12 -4.23
N ALA A 488 19.33 4.87 -4.44
CA ALA A 488 19.41 3.82 -3.44
C ALA A 488 19.53 2.45 -4.13
N VAL A 489 20.13 1.49 -3.43
CA VAL A 489 20.25 0.11 -3.90
C VAL A 489 19.83 -0.83 -2.78
N GLU A 490 18.78 -1.59 -3.04
CA GLU A 490 18.44 -2.79 -2.28
C GLU A 490 19.21 -3.98 -2.84
N ASP A 491 19.94 -4.65 -1.95
CA ASP A 491 20.74 -5.83 -2.28
C ASP A 491 20.08 -7.06 -1.65
N PHE A 492 19.66 -7.98 -2.51
CA PHE A 492 18.98 -9.22 -2.13
C PHE A 492 19.93 -10.41 -2.02
N THR A 493 21.25 -10.19 -1.99
CA THR A 493 22.22 -11.29 -1.91
C THR A 493 22.00 -12.18 -0.67
N GLU A 494 21.54 -11.59 0.45
CA GLU A 494 21.38 -12.27 1.73
C GLU A 494 20.08 -11.93 2.49
N ARG A 495 19.24 -11.02 1.97
CA ARG A 495 18.03 -10.48 2.63
C ARG A 495 16.91 -10.22 1.63
N GLY A 496 15.69 -9.97 2.12
CA GLY A 496 14.53 -9.66 1.28
C GLY A 496 14.14 -10.81 0.34
N ALA A 497 14.44 -12.04 0.75
CA ALA A 497 14.03 -13.23 0.02
C ALA A 497 12.59 -13.58 0.38
N GLN A 498 11.81 -13.97 -0.63
CA GLN A 498 10.46 -14.49 -0.49
C GLN A 498 10.45 -15.95 -0.91
N LEU A 499 9.90 -16.84 -0.10
CA LEU A 499 9.74 -18.24 -0.43
C LEU A 499 8.26 -18.55 -0.56
N MET A 500 7.91 -19.28 -1.61
CA MET A 500 6.55 -19.76 -1.85
C MET A 500 6.60 -21.27 -2.10
N VAL A 501 5.76 -22.02 -1.39
CA VAL A 501 5.49 -23.44 -1.66
C VAL A 501 3.98 -23.67 -1.64
N THR A 502 3.45 -24.24 -2.71
CA THR A 502 2.07 -24.72 -2.77
C THR A 502 2.04 -26.23 -2.83
N TRP A 503 0.98 -26.83 -2.28
CA TRP A 503 0.70 -28.27 -2.38
C TRP A 503 -0.54 -28.51 -3.24
N ALA A 504 -0.54 -29.63 -3.97
CA ALA A 504 -1.58 -29.98 -4.93
C ALA A 504 -2.94 -30.28 -4.26
N GLY A 505 -4.02 -30.20 -5.04
CA GLY A 505 -5.39 -30.44 -4.55
C GLY A 505 -5.74 -29.50 -3.41
N ASP A 506 -6.33 -30.02 -2.34
CA ASP A 506 -6.66 -29.24 -1.15
C ASP A 506 -5.47 -29.06 -0.18
N GLY A 507 -4.25 -29.37 -0.60
CA GLY A 507 -3.04 -29.32 0.22
C GLY A 507 -2.56 -30.70 0.69
N SER A 508 -1.59 -30.71 1.62
CA SER A 508 -1.01 -31.94 2.16
C SER A 508 -0.89 -31.95 3.68
N THR A 509 -1.31 -33.05 4.32
CA THR A 509 -1.01 -33.34 5.74
C THR A 509 0.44 -33.76 5.97
N GLN A 510 1.19 -33.99 4.89
CA GLN A 510 2.63 -34.30 4.90
C GLN A 510 3.47 -33.13 4.41
N ALA A 511 2.90 -31.92 4.36
CA ALA A 511 3.55 -30.73 3.83
C ALA A 511 4.82 -30.34 4.60
N LEU A 512 4.96 -30.73 5.86
CA LEU A 512 6.11 -30.40 6.70
C LEU A 512 6.90 -31.68 7.05
N LEU A 513 8.22 -31.63 6.84
CA LEU A 513 9.16 -32.67 7.29
C LEU A 513 9.51 -32.52 8.77
N SER A 514 9.48 -31.29 9.28
CA SER A 514 9.70 -30.96 10.69
C SER A 514 9.03 -29.63 11.02
N LEU A 515 8.57 -29.50 12.27
CA LEU A 515 8.04 -28.27 12.87
C LEU A 515 8.36 -28.30 14.36
N ASP A 516 9.11 -27.32 14.85
CA ASP A 516 9.35 -27.08 16.27
C ASP A 516 9.63 -25.60 16.53
N ALA A 517 9.87 -25.19 17.78
CA ALA A 517 10.10 -23.78 18.12
C ALA A 517 11.33 -23.13 17.43
N ASN A 518 12.22 -23.91 16.81
CA ASN A 518 13.41 -23.42 16.10
C ASN A 518 13.23 -23.37 14.58
N GLY A 519 12.06 -23.75 14.06
CA GLY A 519 11.76 -23.62 12.64
C GLY A 519 10.96 -24.76 12.05
N LEU A 520 10.79 -24.68 10.72
CA LEU A 520 10.07 -25.68 9.94
C LEU A 520 10.82 -26.04 8.66
N ARG A 521 10.55 -27.24 8.12
CA ARG A 521 11.08 -27.70 6.84
C ARG A 521 9.94 -28.13 5.92
N PRO A 522 9.73 -27.49 4.74
CA PRO A 522 8.74 -27.95 3.79
C PRO A 522 9.14 -29.29 3.18
N ASN A 523 8.14 -30.12 2.89
CA ASN A 523 8.26 -31.36 2.14
C ASN A 523 8.06 -31.08 0.65
N LEU A 524 9.15 -31.20 -0.10
CA LEU A 524 9.21 -30.93 -1.54
C LEU A 524 9.09 -32.20 -2.40
N ALA A 525 8.44 -33.25 -1.88
CA ALA A 525 8.22 -34.47 -2.66
C ALA A 525 7.33 -34.17 -3.88
N ALA A 526 7.82 -34.48 -5.08
CA ALA A 526 7.17 -34.13 -6.35
C ALA A 526 5.72 -34.66 -6.49
N GLY A 527 5.35 -35.72 -5.77
CA GLY A 527 4.00 -36.29 -5.81
C GLY A 527 2.93 -35.49 -5.05
N ILE A 528 3.32 -34.48 -4.25
CA ILE A 528 2.39 -33.67 -3.44
C ILE A 528 2.48 -32.17 -3.72
N LEU A 529 3.47 -31.72 -4.49
CA LEU A 529 3.69 -30.30 -4.79
C LEU A 529 2.64 -29.74 -5.75
N GLY A 530 2.31 -28.47 -5.56
CA GLY A 530 1.49 -27.65 -6.45
C GLY A 530 2.32 -26.98 -7.55
N SER A 531 1.85 -25.81 -8.00
CA SER A 531 2.46 -25.02 -9.08
C SER A 531 3.70 -24.25 -8.66
N ASP A 532 3.80 -23.87 -7.38
CA ASP A 532 4.76 -22.87 -6.91
C ASP A 532 5.67 -23.49 -5.86
N PHE A 533 6.97 -23.41 -6.09
CA PHE A 533 8.02 -23.91 -5.20
C PHE A 533 9.34 -23.20 -5.48
N TYR A 534 9.42 -21.93 -5.08
CA TYR A 534 10.55 -21.07 -5.40
C TYR A 534 11.02 -20.21 -4.22
N ILE A 535 12.24 -19.67 -4.36
CA ILE A 535 12.72 -18.52 -3.60
C ILE A 535 12.95 -17.37 -4.59
N ARG A 536 12.26 -16.25 -4.38
CA ARG A 536 12.39 -15.01 -5.12
C ARG A 536 13.29 -14.03 -4.35
N ARG A 537 14.19 -13.34 -5.04
CA ARG A 537 15.08 -12.30 -4.52
C ARG A 537 15.14 -11.16 -5.53
N GLY A 538 14.42 -10.07 -5.26
CA GLY A 538 14.10 -9.08 -6.30
C GLY A 538 13.31 -9.74 -7.44
N ALA A 539 13.80 -9.63 -8.68
CA ALA A 539 13.24 -10.32 -9.84
C ALA A 539 13.92 -11.69 -10.16
N VAL A 540 14.80 -12.20 -9.29
CA VAL A 540 15.50 -13.48 -9.52
C VAL A 540 14.82 -14.62 -8.78
N PHE A 541 14.45 -15.68 -9.52
CA PHE A 541 13.82 -16.88 -8.99
C PHE A 541 14.82 -18.04 -8.88
N THR A 542 14.77 -18.77 -7.76
CA THR A 542 15.49 -20.03 -7.54
C THR A 542 14.47 -21.13 -7.32
N ASN A 543 14.50 -22.18 -8.14
CA ASN A 543 13.63 -23.34 -7.96
C ASN A 543 14.07 -24.13 -6.73
N LEU A 544 13.15 -24.42 -5.81
CA LEU A 544 13.45 -25.15 -4.58
C LEU A 544 13.90 -26.59 -4.83
N LEU A 545 13.52 -27.19 -5.96
CA LEU A 545 13.94 -28.55 -6.34
C LEU A 545 15.40 -28.62 -6.80
N ASP A 546 16.01 -27.48 -7.15
CA ASP A 546 17.44 -27.41 -7.50
C ASP A 546 18.33 -27.42 -6.25
N LEU A 547 17.74 -27.27 -5.05
CA LEU A 547 18.48 -27.35 -3.79
C LEU A 547 18.84 -28.81 -3.48
N ASN A 548 20.06 -29.03 -3.01
CA ASN A 548 20.56 -30.36 -2.67
C ASN A 548 19.94 -30.96 -1.39
N ARG A 549 19.20 -30.15 -0.62
CA ARG A 549 18.54 -30.51 0.64
C ARG A 549 17.30 -29.64 0.83
N ALA A 550 16.31 -30.17 1.55
CA ALA A 550 15.17 -29.38 2.00
C ALA A 550 15.66 -28.19 2.83
N ILE A 551 15.12 -27.01 2.55
CA ILE A 551 15.48 -25.78 3.26
C ILE A 551 14.89 -25.78 4.68
N LEU A 552 15.62 -25.21 5.64
CA LEU A 552 15.09 -24.87 6.96
C LEU A 552 14.64 -23.42 6.97
N LEU A 553 13.38 -23.18 7.32
CA LEU A 553 12.88 -21.85 7.64
C LEU A 553 13.07 -21.63 9.13
N GLN A 554 14.05 -20.79 9.47
CA GLN A 554 14.47 -20.55 10.85
C GLN A 554 13.95 -19.17 11.30
N PRO A 555 13.08 -19.09 12.33
CA PRO A 555 12.55 -17.81 12.79
C PRO A 555 13.65 -16.90 13.33
N VAL A 556 13.48 -15.60 13.10
CA VAL A 556 14.18 -14.58 13.88
C VAL A 556 13.56 -14.52 15.29
N LEU A 557 14.38 -14.23 16.29
CA LEU A 557 13.94 -14.21 17.69
C LEU A 557 13.24 -12.92 18.09
N GLU A 558 13.41 -11.85 17.32
CA GLU A 558 12.83 -10.53 17.58
C GLU A 558 12.06 -10.07 16.34
N HIS A 559 10.88 -9.48 16.52
CA HIS A 559 10.06 -8.92 15.44
C HIS A 559 9.59 -9.94 14.38
N GLY A 560 9.34 -11.18 14.80
CA GLY A 560 8.67 -12.16 13.94
C GLY A 560 7.19 -11.84 13.77
N LEU A 561 6.65 -12.09 12.58
CA LEU A 561 5.22 -12.00 12.27
C LEU A 561 4.77 -13.27 11.58
N TYR A 562 4.02 -14.11 12.29
CA TYR A 562 3.61 -15.42 11.80
C TYR A 562 2.08 -15.53 11.75
N ALA A 563 1.55 -16.12 10.70
CA ALA A 563 0.11 -16.22 10.47
C ALA A 563 -0.30 -17.66 10.14
N ILE A 564 -1.40 -18.11 10.74
CA ILE A 564 -2.12 -19.32 10.34
C ILE A 564 -3.46 -18.88 9.77
N VAL A 565 -3.73 -19.25 8.52
CA VAL A 565 -5.00 -18.97 7.84
C VAL A 565 -5.83 -20.25 7.80
N ALA A 566 -7.00 -20.20 8.44
CA ALA A 566 -7.91 -21.32 8.61
C ALA A 566 -9.33 -20.90 8.17
N GLY A 567 -9.63 -21.08 6.88
CA GLY A 567 -10.88 -20.59 6.30
C GLY A 567 -10.91 -19.06 6.26
N ASP A 568 -11.88 -18.44 6.94
CA ASP A 568 -12.02 -16.98 7.07
C ASP A 568 -11.32 -16.40 8.31
N LEU A 569 -10.73 -17.25 9.15
CA LEU A 569 -9.99 -16.86 10.35
C LEU A 569 -8.48 -16.84 10.08
N ILE A 570 -7.85 -15.71 10.39
CA ILE A 570 -6.40 -15.52 10.36
C ILE A 570 -5.94 -15.30 11.80
N ARG A 571 -5.05 -16.15 12.32
CA ARG A 571 -4.43 -15.96 13.65
C ARG A 571 -3.01 -15.47 13.50
N LEU A 572 -2.68 -14.38 14.19
CA LEU A 572 -1.36 -13.76 14.17
C LEU A 572 -0.56 -14.08 15.43
N TYR A 573 0.75 -14.18 15.27
CA TYR A 573 1.71 -14.51 16.31
C TYR A 573 2.99 -13.71 16.12
N SER A 574 3.59 -13.24 17.22
CA SER A 574 5.00 -12.80 17.23
C SER A 574 5.95 -13.83 17.80
N ASP A 575 5.45 -14.76 18.62
CA ASP A 575 6.21 -15.88 19.14
C ASP A 575 6.10 -17.10 18.21
N PHE A 576 7.23 -17.53 17.64
CA PHE A 576 7.26 -18.69 16.74
C PHE A 576 6.92 -19.99 17.47
N GLY A 577 7.24 -20.11 18.76
CA GLY A 577 6.91 -21.29 19.56
C GLY A 577 5.40 -21.50 19.67
N ALA A 578 4.65 -20.43 19.97
CA ALA A 578 3.20 -20.41 20.03
C ALA A 578 2.58 -20.72 18.66
N PHE A 579 3.09 -20.09 17.59
CA PHE A 579 2.71 -20.40 16.22
C PHE A 579 2.91 -21.89 15.89
N ALA A 580 4.11 -22.43 16.15
CA ALA A 580 4.44 -23.82 15.83
C ALA A 580 3.57 -24.81 16.60
N VAL A 581 3.28 -24.53 17.88
CA VAL A 581 2.38 -25.34 18.69
C VAL A 581 0.95 -25.29 18.15
N ASP A 582 0.43 -24.15 17.71
CA ASP A 582 -0.93 -24.09 17.17
C ASP A 582 -1.04 -24.74 15.78
N LEU A 583 -0.04 -24.53 14.92
CA LEU A 583 0.02 -25.19 13.61
C LEU A 583 0.10 -26.72 13.75
N ASP A 584 0.90 -27.23 14.68
CA ASP A 584 0.97 -28.68 14.95
C ASP A 584 -0.39 -29.25 15.37
N ARG A 585 -1.17 -28.52 16.19
CA ARG A 585 -2.54 -28.94 16.55
C ARG A 585 -3.46 -29.06 15.34
N TYR A 586 -3.39 -28.11 14.39
CA TYR A 586 -4.16 -28.19 13.15
C TYR A 586 -3.78 -29.42 12.33
N ILE A 587 -2.48 -29.65 12.13
CA ILE A 587 -1.96 -30.77 11.33
C ILE A 587 -2.30 -32.12 11.99
N VAL A 588 -2.09 -32.27 13.30
CA VAL A 588 -2.49 -33.47 14.05
C VAL A 588 -4.01 -33.67 14.04
N GLY A 589 -4.77 -32.58 13.98
CA GLY A 589 -6.22 -32.58 13.77
C GLY A 589 -6.67 -32.98 12.37
N GLY A 590 -5.74 -33.16 11.42
CA GLY A 590 -6.00 -33.59 10.05
C GLY A 590 -6.07 -32.46 9.02
N ALA A 591 -5.81 -31.21 9.41
CA ALA A 591 -5.74 -30.10 8.45
C ALA A 591 -4.57 -30.30 7.48
N ALA A 592 -4.81 -30.02 6.21
CA ALA A 592 -3.79 -30.02 5.18
C ALA A 592 -3.15 -28.63 5.09
N VAL A 593 -1.86 -28.53 4.77
CA VAL A 593 -1.25 -27.24 4.40
C VAL A 593 -1.33 -27.07 2.89
N LYS A 594 -1.87 -25.94 2.46
CA LYS A 594 -2.07 -25.60 1.04
C LYS A 594 -1.03 -24.63 0.52
N ILE A 595 -0.73 -23.57 1.28
CA ILE A 595 0.27 -22.54 0.94
C ILE A 595 1.21 -22.34 2.13
N LEU A 596 2.50 -22.23 1.84
CA LEU A 596 3.53 -21.76 2.75
C LEU A 596 4.25 -20.60 2.06
N HIS A 597 4.07 -19.40 2.61
CA HIS A 597 4.80 -18.21 2.19
C HIS A 597 5.71 -17.72 3.32
N ALA A 598 6.91 -17.28 3.00
CA ALA A 598 7.87 -16.80 4.00
C ALA A 598 8.70 -15.64 3.45
N GLU A 599 8.99 -14.66 4.30
CA GLU A 599 9.97 -13.62 4.01
C GLU A 599 11.17 -13.69 4.93
N GLY A 600 12.33 -13.28 4.44
CA GLY A 600 13.49 -13.02 5.27
C GLY A 600 14.82 -13.10 4.52
N GLY A 601 15.78 -13.79 5.11
CA GLY A 601 17.19 -13.81 4.67
C GLY A 601 17.58 -15.12 4.04
N TYR A 602 18.03 -15.08 2.78
CA TYR A 602 18.53 -16.25 2.07
C TYR A 602 19.74 -15.91 1.20
N ARG A 603 20.78 -16.75 1.32
CA ARG A 603 21.97 -16.73 0.45
C ARG A 603 21.90 -17.91 -0.51
N SER A 604 22.22 -17.69 -1.79
CA SER A 604 22.23 -18.75 -2.81
C SER A 604 22.94 -20.03 -2.35
N GLY A 605 22.25 -21.16 -2.44
CA GLY A 605 22.78 -22.47 -2.08
C GLY A 605 22.83 -22.75 -0.57
N ALA A 606 22.36 -21.83 0.27
CA ALA A 606 22.19 -22.09 1.69
C ALA A 606 21.08 -23.14 1.91
N VAL A 607 21.18 -23.88 3.01
CA VAL A 607 20.16 -24.85 3.44
C VAL A 607 19.26 -24.30 4.55
N VAL A 608 19.41 -23.00 4.85
CA VAL A 608 18.66 -22.25 5.86
C VAL A 608 18.26 -20.91 5.23
N MET A 609 17.02 -20.51 5.47
CA MET A 609 16.51 -19.17 5.28
C MET A 609 16.06 -18.66 6.65
N SER A 610 16.58 -17.51 7.09
CA SER A 610 16.01 -16.85 8.27
C SER A 610 14.66 -16.26 7.89
N VAL A 611 13.65 -16.39 8.75
CA VAL A 611 12.30 -15.89 8.47
C VAL A 611 11.88 -14.85 9.50
N ASN A 612 11.49 -13.66 9.04
CA ASN A 612 10.85 -12.62 9.83
C ASN A 612 9.33 -12.61 9.63
N GLN A 613 8.84 -13.07 8.47
CA GLN A 613 7.43 -13.28 8.23
C GLN A 613 7.17 -14.70 7.74
N LEU A 614 6.09 -15.33 8.21
CA LEU A 614 5.67 -16.65 7.76
C LEU A 614 4.16 -16.77 7.74
N GLU A 615 3.60 -17.20 6.62
CA GLU A 615 2.17 -17.36 6.41
C GLU A 615 1.90 -18.81 6.00
N VAL A 616 1.05 -19.49 6.76
CA VAL A 616 0.62 -20.86 6.48
C VAL A 616 -0.87 -20.88 6.23
N VAL A 617 -1.26 -21.16 4.99
CA VAL A 617 -2.66 -21.36 4.64
C VAL A 617 -2.99 -22.84 4.69
N LEU A 618 -4.00 -23.17 5.49
CA LEU A 618 -4.53 -24.51 5.61
C LEU A 618 -5.60 -24.75 4.56
N GLY A 619 -5.62 -25.96 3.99
CA GLY A 619 -6.71 -26.46 3.17
C GLY A 619 -7.55 -27.50 3.92
N ASN A 620 -8.75 -27.76 3.39
CA ASN A 620 -9.74 -28.65 4.01
C ASN A 620 -10.10 -28.29 5.46
N ILE A 621 -10.69 -27.10 5.66
CA ILE A 621 -11.29 -26.73 6.93
C ILE A 621 -12.76 -26.41 6.66
N ASP A 622 -13.63 -27.32 7.09
CA ASP A 622 -15.09 -27.14 7.13
C ASP A 622 -15.51 -26.31 8.36
#